data_AF-A0A176K2U8-F1
#
_entry.id   AF-A0A176K2U8-F1
#
_cell.length_a   1.000
_cell.length_b   1.000
_cell.length_c   1.000
_cell.angle_alpha   90.00
_cell.angle_beta   90.00
_cell.angle_gamma   90.00
#
_symmetry.space_group_name_H-M   'P 1'
#
loop_
_entity.id
_entity.type
_entity.pdbx_description
1 polymer ?
#
loop_
_entity_poly.entity_id
_entity_poly.type
_entity_poly.pdbx_seq_one_letter_code
_entity_poly.pdbx_strand_id
1 'polypeptide(L)'
;MARKSGKKIISSTVFYIFVVGIAMVIIFPIYFLVSISFMSDQEAYDWPIALAPAFSNTFLLQESDDIPGGYLISVYSRSKKDFSMIFDSDDLDKMIEFVNRKTSSRIPRDLLEEKIQELKEVTAQNEAKITELKDQLKKENLNINKLNRDIVKAKQKLKLINPEDETFREIRENLERQLETKTQEKALAEERIVQVQKELREIGGVTFKVRKNIFASYITFFKVTSDSVGALIRSIQVALLTVLISLSIGGMAGYAFARYVFKGKNMLKLSVLFVRMFPGIAIAMPMVIILAQMGFYDKPIGLSLVYSVGQIGMTTWITASIFMGISVELEEAAQVFGTSRWGAFFKVTLPLALPGLAASAMYAFIGSWSETAQAIVLTQFNPTFPVVIYQTLVGTKGMINLVAAGGVTLAFPAVLFTMIIRRYILQMWGGVRV
;
A
#
# COMPACT_ATOMS: atom_id res chain seq x y z
N MET A 1 15.65 -40.49 30.29
CA MET A 1 15.97 -39.05 30.14
C MET A 1 15.70 -38.48 28.73
N ALA A 2 16.00 -39.21 27.63
CA ALA A 2 15.86 -38.70 26.25
C ALA A 2 14.45 -38.23 25.83
N ARG A 3 13.37 -38.88 26.31
CA ARG A 3 11.97 -38.58 25.91
C ARG A 3 11.44 -37.23 26.43
N LYS A 4 11.96 -36.72 27.56
CA LYS A 4 11.62 -35.39 28.11
C LYS A 4 12.32 -34.26 27.34
N SER A 5 13.52 -34.52 26.78
CA SER A 5 14.26 -33.57 25.95
C SER A 5 13.56 -33.31 24.61
N GLY A 6 13.11 -34.37 23.93
CA GLY A 6 12.40 -34.26 22.65
C GLY A 6 11.10 -33.45 22.71
N LYS A 7 10.27 -33.63 23.75
CA LYS A 7 9.04 -32.83 23.94
C LYS A 7 9.32 -31.34 24.15
N LYS A 8 10.41 -31.00 24.85
CA LYS A 8 10.81 -29.60 25.09
C LYS A 8 11.33 -28.94 23.81
N ILE A 9 12.07 -29.67 22.98
CA ILE A 9 12.54 -29.21 21.66
C ILE A 9 11.35 -28.99 20.72
N ILE A 10 10.41 -29.95 20.64
CA ILE A 10 9.21 -29.83 19.79
C ILE A 10 8.37 -28.63 20.23
N SER A 11 8.09 -28.48 21.54
CA SER A 11 7.31 -27.35 22.05
C SER A 11 7.97 -26.00 21.76
N SER A 12 9.30 -25.91 21.92
CA SER A 12 10.04 -24.68 21.61
C SER A 12 10.02 -24.39 20.11
N THR A 13 10.17 -25.41 19.27
CA THR A 13 10.12 -25.29 17.80
C THR A 13 8.75 -24.80 17.34
N VAL A 14 7.67 -25.38 17.86
CA VAL A 14 6.29 -24.96 17.56
C VAL A 14 6.05 -23.52 18.01
N PHE A 15 6.55 -23.13 19.19
CA PHE A 15 6.48 -21.76 19.68
C PHE A 15 7.19 -20.77 18.74
N TYR A 16 8.41 -21.08 18.30
CA TYR A 16 9.14 -20.22 17.36
C TYR A 16 8.47 -20.14 15.99
N ILE A 17 7.97 -21.25 15.46
CA ILE A 17 7.21 -21.25 14.19
C ILE A 17 5.98 -20.35 14.32
N PHE A 18 5.27 -20.41 15.45
CA PHE A 18 4.10 -19.58 15.71
C PHE A 18 4.47 -18.08 15.81
N VAL A 19 5.50 -17.73 16.57
CA VAL A 19 5.98 -16.35 16.72
C VAL A 19 6.47 -15.79 15.38
N VAL A 20 7.27 -16.55 14.64
CA VAL A 20 7.76 -16.16 13.31
C VAL A 20 6.59 -16.04 12.33
N GLY A 21 5.60 -16.95 12.42
CA GLY A 21 4.37 -16.88 11.62
C GLY A 21 3.62 -15.57 11.86
N ILE A 22 3.40 -15.18 13.12
CA ILE A 22 2.75 -13.90 13.46
C ILE A 22 3.58 -12.72 12.94
N ALA A 23 4.89 -12.74 13.17
CA ALA A 23 5.77 -11.68 12.71
C ALA A 23 5.72 -11.53 11.18
N MET A 24 5.73 -12.65 10.45
CA MET A 24 5.58 -12.66 8.99
C MET A 24 4.24 -12.11 8.53
N VAL A 25 3.13 -12.47 9.18
CA VAL A 25 1.79 -11.95 8.84
C VAL A 25 1.71 -10.43 8.99
N ILE A 26 2.49 -9.84 9.90
CA ILE A 26 2.54 -8.38 10.11
C ILE A 26 3.55 -7.70 9.18
N ILE A 27 4.76 -8.26 9.08
CA ILE A 27 5.88 -7.65 8.34
C ILE A 27 5.66 -7.76 6.84
N PHE A 28 5.09 -8.87 6.36
CA PHE A 28 4.96 -9.13 4.92
C PHE A 28 4.05 -8.12 4.20
N PRO A 29 2.84 -7.77 4.70
CA PRO A 29 2.02 -6.71 4.10
C PRO A 29 2.69 -5.34 4.11
N ILE A 30 3.40 -5.00 5.21
CA ILE A 30 4.12 -3.73 5.33
C ILE A 30 5.26 -3.67 4.31
N TYR A 31 6.05 -4.74 4.22
CA TYR A 31 7.12 -4.87 3.24
C TYR A 31 6.58 -4.71 1.82
N PHE A 32 5.47 -5.39 1.49
CA PHE A 32 4.87 -5.34 0.16
C PHE A 32 4.35 -3.94 -0.18
N LEU A 33 3.66 -3.28 0.77
CA LEU A 33 3.20 -1.90 0.63
C LEU A 33 4.38 -0.94 0.37
N VAL A 34 5.46 -1.06 1.16
CA VAL A 34 6.66 -0.23 1.00
C VAL A 34 7.35 -0.53 -0.34
N SER A 35 7.46 -1.80 -0.73
CA SER A 35 8.05 -2.21 -2.00
C SER A 35 7.31 -1.62 -3.19
N ILE A 36 5.98 -1.77 -3.22
CA ILE A 36 5.10 -1.22 -4.27
C ILE A 36 5.19 0.32 -4.34
N SER A 37 5.36 1.01 -3.21
CA SER A 37 5.49 2.46 -3.20
C SER A 37 6.70 2.97 -4.01
N PHE A 38 7.73 2.14 -4.18
CA PHE A 38 8.93 2.44 -4.98
C PHE A 38 8.88 1.83 -6.38
N MET A 39 7.84 1.06 -6.72
CA MET A 39 7.64 0.50 -8.05
C MET A 39 7.10 1.57 -9.02
N SER A 40 7.42 1.42 -10.30
CA SER A 40 6.76 2.19 -11.35
C SER A 40 5.41 1.56 -11.68
N ASP A 41 4.55 2.27 -12.41
CA ASP A 41 3.27 1.72 -12.89
C ASP A 41 3.50 0.37 -13.58
N GLN A 42 4.44 0.31 -14.54
CA GLN A 42 4.71 -0.92 -15.28
C GLN A 42 5.09 -2.09 -14.36
N GLU A 43 5.92 -1.84 -13.33
CA GLU A 43 6.43 -2.88 -12.45
C GLU A 43 5.36 -3.36 -11.46
N ALA A 44 4.49 -2.45 -11.01
CA ALA A 44 3.41 -2.77 -10.08
C ALA A 44 2.29 -3.62 -10.71
N TYR A 45 2.21 -3.66 -12.04
CA TYR A 45 1.24 -4.47 -12.81
C TYR A 45 1.85 -5.71 -13.48
N ASP A 46 3.16 -5.91 -13.36
CA ASP A 46 3.80 -7.13 -13.84
C ASP A 46 3.46 -8.30 -12.92
N TRP A 47 2.85 -9.36 -13.46
CA TRP A 47 2.52 -10.56 -12.72
C TRP A 47 3.39 -11.76 -13.12
N PRO A 48 3.99 -12.48 -12.16
CA PRO A 48 4.02 -12.21 -10.70
C PRO A 48 4.80 -10.96 -10.31
N ILE A 49 4.33 -10.23 -9.30
CA ILE A 49 4.98 -8.99 -8.83
C ILE A 49 6.35 -9.33 -8.21
N ALA A 50 7.38 -8.60 -8.62
CA ALA A 50 8.73 -8.76 -8.07
C ALA A 50 8.75 -8.40 -6.58
N LEU A 51 9.53 -9.11 -5.76
CA LEU A 51 9.61 -8.82 -4.32
C LEU A 51 10.21 -7.43 -4.04
N ALA A 52 11.22 -7.02 -4.82
CA ALA A 52 11.94 -5.77 -4.65
C ALA A 52 11.83 -4.90 -5.91
N PRO A 53 11.72 -3.56 -5.77
CA PRO A 53 11.63 -2.64 -6.89
C PRO A 53 12.92 -2.60 -7.72
N ALA A 54 12.81 -2.24 -8.98
CA ALA A 54 13.97 -2.03 -9.85
C ALA A 54 14.61 -0.67 -9.54
N PHE A 55 15.95 -0.59 -9.51
CA PHE A 55 16.69 0.68 -9.41
C PHE A 55 17.01 1.29 -10.77
N SER A 56 16.84 0.50 -11.83
CA SER A 56 17.14 0.86 -13.21
C SER A 56 16.25 0.06 -14.13
N ASN A 57 15.84 0.66 -15.23
CA ASN A 57 15.09 -0.01 -16.27
C ASN A 57 16.00 -0.26 -17.47
N THR A 58 15.87 -1.44 -18.06
CA THR A 58 16.51 -1.78 -19.33
C THR A 58 15.46 -1.63 -20.42
N PHE A 59 15.75 -0.80 -21.39
CA PHE A 59 14.90 -0.55 -22.54
C PHE A 59 15.45 -1.25 -23.78
N LEU A 60 14.55 -1.60 -24.68
CA LEU A 60 14.81 -2.07 -26.02
C LEU A 60 14.13 -1.12 -26.99
N LEU A 61 14.90 -0.52 -27.88
CA LEU A 61 14.43 0.34 -28.95
C LEU A 61 14.49 -0.41 -30.27
N GLN A 62 13.41 -0.33 -31.05
CA GLN A 62 13.29 -0.95 -32.36
C GLN A 62 12.59 0.02 -33.32
N GLU A 63 12.71 -0.24 -34.63
CA GLU A 63 11.88 0.46 -35.61
C GLU A 63 10.44 -0.03 -35.52
N SER A 64 9.48 0.87 -35.70
CA SER A 64 8.07 0.50 -35.73
C SER A 64 7.74 -0.25 -37.03
N ASP A 65 7.00 -1.34 -36.90
CA ASP A 65 6.42 -2.05 -38.04
C ASP A 65 5.12 -1.36 -38.53
N ASP A 66 4.46 -0.59 -37.67
CA ASP A 66 3.13 -0.01 -37.91
C ASP A 66 3.19 1.47 -38.35
N ILE A 67 4.20 2.21 -37.88
CA ILE A 67 4.35 3.67 -38.09
C ILE A 67 5.60 3.93 -38.94
N PRO A 68 5.46 4.43 -40.18
CA PRO A 68 6.61 4.76 -41.03
C PRO A 68 7.50 5.81 -40.38
N GLY A 69 8.77 5.47 -40.15
CA GLY A 69 9.74 6.35 -39.47
C GLY A 69 9.51 6.49 -37.96
N GLY A 70 8.57 5.72 -37.40
CA GLY A 70 8.32 5.63 -35.97
C GLY A 70 9.26 4.65 -35.27
N TYR A 71 9.34 4.79 -33.95
CA TYR A 71 10.14 3.91 -33.10
C TYR A 71 9.26 3.24 -32.04
N LEU A 72 9.59 1.99 -31.76
CA LEU A 72 9.00 1.17 -30.74
C LEU A 72 9.95 1.11 -29.53
N ILE A 73 9.44 1.43 -28.33
CA ILE A 73 10.20 1.27 -27.09
C ILE A 73 9.52 0.28 -26.14
N SER A 74 10.31 -0.70 -25.73
CA SER A 74 9.91 -1.76 -24.80
C SER A 74 10.77 -1.70 -23.54
N VAL A 75 10.24 -2.17 -22.40
CA VAL A 75 11.00 -2.32 -21.15
C VAL A 75 11.09 -3.76 -20.73
N TYR A 76 12.23 -4.14 -20.19
CA TYR A 76 12.46 -5.47 -19.66
C TYR A 76 11.62 -5.72 -18.40
N SER A 77 10.73 -6.71 -18.47
CA SER A 77 10.02 -7.22 -17.31
C SER A 77 10.83 -8.34 -16.64
N ARG A 78 11.26 -8.11 -15.40
CA ARG A 78 11.95 -9.16 -14.60
C ARG A 78 11.04 -10.35 -14.28
N SER A 79 9.74 -10.11 -14.25
CA SER A 79 8.72 -11.11 -13.96
C SER A 79 8.55 -12.08 -15.13
N LYS A 80 8.31 -11.53 -16.33
CA LYS A 80 8.15 -12.32 -17.56
C LYS A 80 9.48 -12.78 -18.16
N LYS A 81 10.60 -12.23 -17.66
CA LYS A 81 11.96 -12.38 -18.21
C LYS A 81 12.06 -11.97 -19.68
N ASP A 82 11.21 -11.04 -20.11
CA ASP A 82 11.14 -10.57 -21.49
C ASP A 82 10.77 -9.08 -21.58
N PHE A 83 11.00 -8.48 -22.74
CA PHE A 83 10.61 -7.10 -23.04
C PHE A 83 9.12 -7.00 -23.29
N SER A 84 8.48 -6.05 -22.63
CA SER A 84 7.08 -5.67 -22.87
C SER A 84 7.05 -4.30 -23.54
N MET A 85 6.34 -4.23 -24.67
CA MET A 85 6.08 -2.98 -25.38
C MET A 85 5.41 -1.97 -24.44
N ILE A 86 5.91 -0.73 -24.45
CA ILE A 86 5.31 0.38 -23.69
C ILE A 86 4.62 1.35 -24.62
N PHE A 87 5.32 1.77 -25.68
CA PHE A 87 4.88 2.86 -26.54
C PHE A 87 5.49 2.74 -27.93
N ASP A 88 4.72 3.16 -28.94
CA ASP A 88 5.15 3.23 -30.33
C ASP A 88 4.68 4.57 -30.90
N SER A 89 5.63 5.35 -31.42
CA SER A 89 5.37 6.68 -31.97
C SER A 89 6.55 7.19 -32.80
N ASP A 90 6.24 8.04 -33.76
CA ASP A 90 7.15 8.94 -34.48
C ASP A 90 7.53 10.19 -33.68
N ASP A 91 6.73 10.56 -32.66
CA ASP A 91 6.95 11.72 -31.80
C ASP A 91 7.80 11.36 -30.57
N LEU A 92 9.08 11.75 -30.63
CA LEU A 92 10.06 11.46 -29.58
C LEU A 92 9.71 12.10 -28.24
N ASP A 93 9.14 13.30 -28.23
CA ASP A 93 8.81 14.00 -26.99
C ASP A 93 7.66 13.28 -26.27
N LYS A 94 6.62 12.85 -27.00
CA LYS A 94 5.55 12.02 -26.45
C LYS A 94 6.06 10.67 -25.95
N MET A 95 6.98 10.05 -26.69
CA MET A 95 7.61 8.79 -26.27
C MET A 95 8.32 8.97 -24.93
N ILE A 96 9.19 9.99 -24.81
CA ILE A 96 9.93 10.27 -23.58
C ILE A 96 8.95 10.53 -22.43
N GLU A 97 7.92 11.36 -22.64
CA GLU A 97 6.93 11.68 -21.60
C GLU A 97 6.19 10.41 -21.13
N PHE A 98 5.69 9.60 -22.07
CA PHE A 98 4.91 8.41 -21.75
C PHE A 98 5.76 7.36 -21.03
N VAL A 99 6.97 7.09 -21.53
CA VAL A 99 7.88 6.10 -20.96
C VAL A 99 8.37 6.53 -19.58
N ASN A 100 8.76 7.78 -19.42
CA ASN A 100 9.20 8.31 -18.12
C ASN A 100 8.07 8.20 -17.08
N ARG A 101 6.83 8.51 -17.45
CA ARG A 101 5.66 8.36 -16.58
C ARG A 101 5.43 6.90 -16.19
N LYS A 102 5.39 5.98 -17.16
CA LYS A 102 5.06 4.56 -16.92
C LYS A 102 6.15 3.76 -16.22
N THR A 103 7.41 4.12 -16.42
CA THR A 103 8.56 3.38 -15.87
C THR A 103 9.25 4.10 -14.73
N SER A 104 8.81 5.32 -14.38
CA SER A 104 9.49 6.18 -13.41
C SER A 104 10.96 6.42 -13.76
N SER A 105 11.30 6.40 -15.05
CA SER A 105 12.65 6.66 -15.56
C SER A 105 12.80 8.13 -15.91
N ARG A 106 14.06 8.57 -16.11
CA ARG A 106 14.37 9.86 -16.70
C ARG A 106 15.30 9.63 -17.88
N ILE A 107 14.72 9.31 -19.04
CA ILE A 107 15.45 9.16 -20.30
C ILE A 107 15.80 10.58 -20.80
N PRO A 108 17.10 10.95 -20.87
CA PRO A 108 17.52 12.19 -21.50
C PRO A 108 17.24 12.14 -23.01
N ARG A 109 16.86 13.27 -23.60
CA ARG A 109 16.59 13.36 -25.04
C ARG A 109 17.83 12.98 -25.86
N ASP A 110 18.98 13.55 -25.52
CA ASP A 110 20.25 13.31 -26.20
C ASP A 110 20.63 11.82 -26.22
N LEU A 111 20.37 11.10 -25.10
CA LEU A 111 20.61 9.66 -25.02
C LEU A 111 19.67 8.89 -25.96
N LEU A 112 18.40 9.26 -26.03
CA LEU A 112 17.46 8.60 -26.93
C LEU A 112 17.84 8.83 -28.39
N GLU A 113 18.21 10.06 -28.76
CA GLU A 113 18.67 10.41 -30.10
C GLU A 113 19.95 9.64 -30.48
N GLU A 114 20.92 9.51 -29.55
CA GLU A 114 22.10 8.66 -29.73
C GLU A 114 21.72 7.20 -30.02
N LYS A 115 20.78 6.63 -29.25
CA LYS A 115 20.33 5.23 -29.44
C LYS A 115 19.50 5.01 -30.69
N ILE A 116 18.79 6.03 -31.17
CA ILE A 116 18.13 6.01 -32.47
C ILE A 116 19.16 5.96 -33.60
N GLN A 117 20.24 6.75 -33.50
CA GLN A 117 21.29 6.74 -34.50
C GLN A 117 22.00 5.38 -34.55
N GLU A 118 22.33 4.81 -33.38
CA GLU A 118 22.87 3.46 -33.25
C GLU A 118 21.92 2.40 -33.85
N LEU A 119 20.61 2.54 -33.62
CA LEU A 119 19.61 1.62 -34.17
C LEU A 119 19.59 1.66 -35.69
N LYS A 120 19.62 2.85 -36.31
CA LYS A 120 19.65 2.99 -37.77
C LYS A 120 20.87 2.31 -38.38
N GLU A 121 22.03 2.43 -37.74
CA GLU A 121 23.27 1.80 -38.20
C GLU A 121 23.19 0.28 -38.12
N VAL A 122 22.70 -0.26 -37.00
CA VAL A 122 22.53 -1.71 -36.80
C VAL A 122 21.49 -2.30 -37.75
N THR A 123 20.34 -1.62 -37.92
CA THR A 123 19.29 -2.06 -38.84
C THR A 123 19.77 -2.03 -40.29
N ALA A 124 20.49 -0.99 -40.70
CA ALA A 124 21.04 -0.90 -42.06
C ALA A 124 22.07 -2.02 -42.35
N GLN A 125 22.89 -2.40 -41.36
CA GLN A 125 23.84 -3.51 -41.52
C GLN A 125 23.15 -4.88 -41.66
N ASN A 126 21.99 -5.05 -41.03
CA ASN A 126 21.28 -6.33 -40.93
C ASN A 126 19.99 -6.40 -41.76
N GLU A 127 19.71 -5.42 -42.62
CA GLU A 127 18.43 -5.24 -43.32
C GLU A 127 17.92 -6.51 -44.02
N ALA A 128 18.80 -7.18 -44.78
CA ALA A 128 18.46 -8.41 -45.48
C ALA A 128 18.07 -9.54 -44.51
N LYS A 129 18.79 -9.66 -43.38
CA LYS A 129 18.53 -10.71 -42.38
C LYS A 129 17.27 -10.42 -41.57
N ILE A 130 17.05 -9.16 -41.21
CA ILE A 130 15.83 -8.68 -40.54
C ILE A 130 14.61 -8.99 -41.40
N THR A 131 14.68 -8.69 -42.71
CA THR A 131 13.58 -8.96 -43.66
C THR A 131 13.28 -10.46 -43.74
N GLU A 132 14.32 -11.30 -43.84
CA GLU A 132 14.17 -12.76 -43.84
C GLU A 132 13.47 -13.27 -42.57
N LEU A 133 13.92 -12.81 -41.39
CA LEU A 133 13.34 -13.22 -40.10
C LEU A 133 11.90 -12.73 -39.92
N LYS A 134 11.57 -11.50 -40.37
CA LYS A 134 10.18 -10.99 -40.36
C LYS A 134 9.27 -11.84 -41.24
N ASP A 135 9.74 -12.28 -42.40
CA ASP A 135 8.99 -13.19 -43.28
C ASP A 135 8.82 -14.58 -42.68
N GLN A 136 9.85 -15.13 -42.02
CA GLN A 136 9.75 -16.38 -41.27
C GLN A 136 8.70 -16.25 -40.14
N LEU A 137 8.73 -15.16 -39.39
CA LEU A 137 7.78 -14.87 -38.33
C LEU A 137 6.33 -14.77 -38.84
N LYS A 138 6.13 -14.11 -39.99
CA LYS A 138 4.81 -14.01 -40.64
C LYS A 138 4.28 -15.38 -41.05
N LYS A 139 5.12 -16.25 -41.61
CA LYS A 139 4.76 -17.63 -41.99
C LYS A 139 4.37 -18.46 -40.78
N GLU A 140 5.14 -18.42 -39.70
CA GLU A 140 4.85 -19.17 -38.47
C GLU A 140 3.57 -18.67 -37.78
N ASN A 141 3.34 -17.35 -37.74
CA ASN A 141 2.09 -16.80 -37.21
C ASN A 141 0.85 -17.26 -38.00
N LEU A 142 0.94 -17.31 -39.34
CA LEU A 142 -0.12 -17.85 -40.18
C LEU A 142 -0.36 -19.34 -39.91
N ASN A 143 0.71 -20.11 -39.70
CA ASN A 143 0.65 -21.51 -39.33
C ASN A 143 -0.07 -21.72 -37.98
N ILE A 144 0.31 -20.96 -36.94
CA ILE A 144 -0.36 -21.00 -35.62
C ILE A 144 -1.85 -20.64 -35.74
N ASN A 145 -2.20 -19.60 -36.49
CA ASN A 145 -3.60 -19.23 -36.69
C ASN A 145 -4.41 -20.36 -37.35
N LYS A 146 -3.80 -21.11 -38.28
CA LYS A 146 -4.42 -22.31 -38.87
C LYS A 146 -4.57 -23.42 -37.84
N LEU A 147 -3.50 -23.76 -37.10
CA LEU A 147 -3.51 -24.79 -36.06
C LEU A 147 -4.52 -24.48 -34.95
N ASN A 148 -4.62 -23.22 -34.50
CA ASN A 148 -5.60 -22.78 -33.52
C ASN A 148 -7.05 -23.03 -33.99
N ARG A 149 -7.38 -22.66 -35.23
CA ARG A 149 -8.71 -22.93 -35.80
C ARG A 149 -9.02 -24.42 -35.84
N ASP A 150 -8.03 -25.23 -36.22
CA ASP A 150 -8.19 -26.68 -36.31
C ASP A 150 -8.35 -27.34 -34.94
N ILE A 151 -7.56 -26.91 -33.95
CA ILE A 151 -7.65 -27.37 -32.55
C ILE A 151 -9.03 -27.03 -31.96
N VAL A 152 -9.51 -25.80 -32.18
CA VAL A 152 -10.84 -25.38 -31.70
C VAL A 152 -11.94 -26.23 -32.33
N LYS A 153 -11.88 -26.47 -33.66
CA LYS A 153 -12.83 -27.35 -34.37
C LYS A 153 -12.79 -28.79 -33.85
N ALA A 154 -11.59 -29.34 -33.63
CA ALA A 154 -11.42 -30.69 -33.09
C ALA A 154 -12.00 -30.81 -31.67
N LYS A 155 -11.71 -29.84 -30.79
CA LYS A 155 -12.29 -29.77 -29.43
C LYS A 155 -13.81 -29.66 -29.44
N GLN A 156 -14.39 -28.90 -30.37
CA GLN A 156 -15.84 -28.80 -30.52
C GLN A 156 -16.46 -30.14 -30.94
N LYS A 157 -15.87 -30.84 -31.92
CA LYS A 157 -16.34 -32.18 -32.34
C LYS A 157 -16.25 -33.19 -31.21
N LEU A 158 -15.16 -33.17 -30.44
CA LEU A 158 -14.96 -34.03 -29.27
C LEU A 158 -16.01 -33.82 -28.18
N LYS A 159 -16.48 -32.58 -27.97
CA LYS A 159 -17.57 -32.27 -27.01
C LYS A 159 -18.93 -32.81 -27.43
N LEU A 160 -19.14 -33.09 -28.72
CA LEU A 160 -20.41 -33.62 -29.24
C LEU A 160 -20.50 -35.15 -29.14
N ILE A 161 -19.38 -35.83 -28.86
CA ILE A 161 -19.32 -37.30 -28.75
C ILE A 161 -19.47 -37.68 -27.28
N ASN A 162 -20.46 -38.51 -26.96
CA ASN A 162 -20.67 -39.02 -25.60
C ASN A 162 -19.51 -39.99 -25.23
N PRO A 163 -18.81 -39.78 -24.09
CA PRO A 163 -17.68 -40.62 -23.69
C PRO A 163 -17.99 -42.12 -23.53
N GLU A 164 -19.25 -42.46 -23.27
CA GLU A 164 -19.72 -43.83 -22.99
C GLU A 164 -20.27 -44.57 -24.21
N ASP A 165 -20.34 -43.92 -25.38
CA ASP A 165 -20.88 -44.52 -26.60
C ASP A 165 -19.79 -45.28 -27.38
N GLU A 166 -19.82 -46.61 -27.30
CA GLU A 166 -18.86 -47.50 -27.98
C GLU A 166 -18.85 -47.32 -29.50
N THR A 167 -19.95 -46.86 -30.09
CA THR A 167 -20.11 -46.65 -31.55
C THR A 167 -19.13 -45.62 -32.10
N PHE A 168 -18.77 -44.61 -31.29
CA PHE A 168 -17.92 -43.50 -31.71
C PHE A 168 -16.52 -43.56 -31.11
N ARG A 169 -16.16 -44.65 -30.44
CA ARG A 169 -14.86 -44.80 -29.75
C ARG A 169 -13.67 -44.62 -30.69
N GLU A 170 -13.68 -45.26 -31.86
CA GLU A 170 -12.59 -45.15 -32.84
C GLU A 170 -12.47 -43.73 -33.42
N ILE A 171 -13.60 -43.09 -33.70
CA ILE A 171 -13.65 -41.70 -34.19
C ILE A 171 -13.12 -40.74 -33.13
N ARG A 172 -13.47 -40.97 -31.86
CA ARG A 172 -12.98 -40.20 -30.72
C ARG A 172 -11.48 -40.36 -30.53
N GLU A 173 -10.96 -41.59 -30.53
CA GLU A 173 -9.51 -41.86 -30.38
C GLU A 173 -8.70 -41.22 -31.53
N ASN A 174 -9.22 -41.26 -32.76
CA ASN A 174 -8.57 -40.58 -33.90
C ASN A 174 -8.60 -39.05 -33.75
N LEU A 175 -9.72 -38.47 -33.31
CA LEU A 175 -9.83 -37.03 -33.03
C LEU A 175 -8.91 -36.58 -31.88
N GLU A 176 -8.77 -37.40 -30.82
CA GLU A 176 -7.85 -37.14 -29.71
C GLU A 176 -6.39 -37.18 -30.18
N ARG A 177 -5.98 -38.18 -30.99
CA ARG A 177 -4.63 -38.23 -31.59
C ARG A 177 -4.34 -37.04 -32.51
N GLN A 178 -5.31 -36.65 -33.34
CA GLN A 178 -5.17 -35.46 -34.20
C GLN A 178 -5.06 -34.18 -33.36
N LEU A 179 -5.84 -34.07 -32.28
CA LEU A 179 -5.79 -32.94 -31.37
C LEU A 179 -4.43 -32.87 -30.67
N GLU A 180 -3.89 -33.99 -30.21
CA GLU A 180 -2.57 -34.08 -29.58
C GLU A 180 -1.47 -33.67 -30.56
N THR A 181 -1.46 -34.25 -31.76
CA THR A 181 -0.48 -33.95 -32.82
C THR A 181 -0.48 -32.46 -33.16
N LYS A 182 -1.66 -31.88 -33.42
CA LYS A 182 -1.78 -30.44 -33.74
C LYS A 182 -1.41 -29.54 -32.57
N THR A 183 -1.63 -30.00 -31.33
CA THR A 183 -1.21 -29.25 -30.13
C THR A 183 0.31 -29.25 -29.98
N GLN A 184 0.97 -30.37 -30.28
CA GLN A 184 2.44 -30.45 -30.30
C GLN A 184 3.05 -29.63 -31.44
N GLU A 185 2.50 -29.71 -32.66
CA GLU A 185 2.91 -28.86 -33.79
C GLU A 185 2.79 -27.37 -33.48
N LYS A 186 1.70 -27.00 -32.80
CA LYS A 186 1.49 -25.62 -32.33
C LYS A 186 2.58 -25.22 -31.32
N ALA A 187 2.88 -26.06 -30.33
CA ALA A 187 3.90 -25.77 -29.33
C ALA A 187 5.29 -25.57 -29.96
N LEU A 188 5.67 -26.42 -30.93
CA LEU A 188 6.92 -26.26 -31.69
C LEU A 188 6.96 -24.97 -32.52
N ALA A 189 5.83 -24.61 -33.15
CA ALA A 189 5.72 -23.35 -33.87
C ALA A 189 5.83 -22.13 -32.93
N GLU A 190 5.25 -22.20 -31.73
CA GLU A 190 5.38 -21.17 -30.69
C GLU A 190 6.84 -21.01 -30.23
N GLU A 191 7.57 -22.11 -30.02
CA GLU A 191 9.01 -22.07 -29.69
C GLU A 191 9.85 -21.43 -30.80
N ARG A 192 9.59 -21.78 -32.07
CA ARG A 192 10.26 -21.16 -33.22
C ARG A 192 10.01 -19.66 -33.29
N ILE A 193 8.78 -19.21 -33.03
CA ILE A 193 8.47 -17.76 -32.98
C ILE A 193 9.28 -17.08 -31.89
N VAL A 194 9.34 -17.65 -30.68
CA VAL A 194 10.14 -17.06 -29.58
C VAL A 194 11.61 -16.95 -29.97
N GLN A 195 12.17 -17.96 -30.63
CA GLN A 195 13.56 -17.94 -31.10
C GLN A 195 13.78 -16.86 -32.17
N VAL A 196 12.93 -16.81 -33.20
CA VAL A 196 13.02 -15.81 -34.28
C VAL A 196 12.85 -14.40 -33.72
N GLN A 197 11.92 -14.18 -32.78
CA GLN A 197 11.76 -12.90 -32.09
C GLN A 197 13.00 -12.51 -31.29
N LYS A 198 13.66 -13.47 -30.65
CA LYS A 198 14.90 -13.22 -29.92
C LYS A 198 16.02 -12.80 -30.88
N GLU A 199 16.22 -13.53 -31.97
CA GLU A 199 17.21 -13.18 -33.00
C GLU A 199 16.92 -11.80 -33.61
N LEU A 200 15.65 -11.52 -33.95
CA LEU A 200 15.22 -10.23 -34.48
C LEU A 200 15.54 -9.07 -33.51
N ARG A 201 15.36 -9.29 -32.20
CA ARG A 201 15.69 -8.30 -31.17
C ARG A 201 17.19 -8.08 -31.02
N GLU A 202 18.00 -9.12 -31.19
CA GLU A 202 19.46 -9.03 -31.11
C GLU A 202 20.07 -8.30 -32.31
N ILE A 203 19.49 -8.46 -33.50
CA ILE A 203 20.05 -7.87 -34.74
C ILE A 203 19.36 -6.58 -35.18
N GLY A 204 18.14 -6.31 -34.70
CA GLY A 204 17.28 -5.19 -35.12
C GLY A 204 16.77 -4.34 -33.96
N GLY A 205 17.47 -4.39 -32.82
CA GLY A 205 17.12 -3.61 -31.64
C GLY A 205 18.35 -3.14 -30.87
N VAL A 206 18.24 -1.98 -30.25
CA VAL A 206 19.28 -1.40 -29.40
C VAL A 206 18.81 -1.42 -27.96
N THR A 207 19.63 -1.98 -27.07
CA THR A 207 19.32 -2.01 -25.64
C THR A 207 20.09 -0.95 -24.88
N PHE A 208 19.44 -0.29 -23.94
CA PHE A 208 20.08 0.71 -23.09
C PHE A 208 19.46 0.72 -21.70
N LYS A 209 20.25 1.14 -20.70
CA LYS A 209 19.87 1.10 -19.30
C LYS A 209 19.76 2.51 -18.75
N VAL A 210 18.64 2.80 -18.08
CA VAL A 210 18.39 4.13 -17.49
C VAL A 210 18.07 3.98 -16.01
N ARG A 211 18.59 4.91 -15.22
CA ARG A 211 18.33 4.94 -13.77
C ARG A 211 16.86 5.32 -13.51
N LYS A 212 16.22 4.59 -12.61
CA LYS A 212 14.86 4.87 -12.16
C LYS A 212 14.88 5.90 -11.03
N ASN A 213 13.93 6.83 -11.06
CA ASN A 213 13.62 7.66 -9.92
C ASN A 213 12.68 6.88 -8.98
N ILE A 214 13.26 6.23 -7.97
CA ILE A 214 12.51 5.43 -6.98
C ILE A 214 11.45 6.25 -6.22
N PHE A 215 11.62 7.57 -6.09
CA PHE A 215 10.65 8.44 -5.41
C PHE A 215 9.61 9.03 -6.36
N ALA A 216 9.56 8.61 -7.62
CA ALA A 216 8.60 9.14 -8.59
C ALA A 216 7.15 9.02 -8.11
N SER A 217 6.74 7.88 -7.56
CA SER A 217 5.38 7.67 -7.06
C SER A 217 5.02 8.66 -5.94
N TYR A 218 5.96 8.98 -5.04
CA TYR A 218 5.77 9.99 -3.99
C TYR A 218 5.63 11.39 -4.58
N ILE A 219 6.52 11.75 -5.52
CA ILE A 219 6.47 13.05 -6.20
C ILE A 219 5.14 13.20 -6.95
N THR A 220 4.72 12.17 -7.68
CA THR A 220 3.46 12.15 -8.42
C THR A 220 2.28 12.24 -7.47
N PHE A 221 2.29 11.51 -6.34
CA PHE A 221 1.22 11.58 -5.35
C PHE A 221 1.04 13.01 -4.82
N PHE A 222 2.13 13.66 -4.42
CA PHE A 222 2.05 15.01 -3.88
C PHE A 222 1.78 16.10 -4.94
N LYS A 223 2.08 15.85 -6.21
CA LYS A 223 1.83 16.80 -7.31
C LYS A 223 0.45 16.66 -7.96
N VAL A 224 -0.01 15.43 -8.15
CA VAL A 224 -1.22 15.11 -8.93
C VAL A 224 -2.43 14.96 -8.03
N THR A 225 -2.27 14.41 -6.82
CA THR A 225 -3.39 14.23 -5.89
C THR A 225 -3.75 15.56 -5.25
N SER A 226 -5.01 15.98 -5.45
CA SER A 226 -5.54 17.28 -5.02
C SER A 226 -5.31 17.53 -3.53
N ASP A 227 -4.69 18.68 -3.23
CA ASP A 227 -4.40 19.18 -1.88
C ASP A 227 -3.84 18.13 -0.89
N SER A 228 -3.00 17.22 -1.36
CA SER A 228 -2.43 16.15 -0.53
C SER A 228 -1.57 16.67 0.64
N VAL A 229 -0.83 17.76 0.44
CA VAL A 229 -0.07 18.43 1.50
C VAL A 229 -1.00 19.10 2.52
N GLY A 230 -2.02 19.84 2.06
CA GLY A 230 -3.00 20.45 2.95
C GLY A 230 -3.78 19.40 3.74
N ALA A 231 -4.14 18.29 3.12
CA ALA A 231 -4.77 17.14 3.77
C ALA A 231 -3.90 16.53 4.87
N LEU A 232 -2.58 16.42 4.66
CA LEU A 232 -1.63 15.96 5.67
C LEU A 232 -1.60 16.90 6.87
N ILE A 233 -1.51 18.21 6.63
CA ILE A 233 -1.53 19.22 7.69
C ILE A 233 -2.86 19.19 8.46
N ARG A 234 -3.99 19.10 7.75
CA ARG A 234 -5.33 19.02 8.35
C ARG A 234 -5.47 17.75 9.21
N SER A 235 -4.96 16.61 8.77
CA SER A 235 -4.88 15.40 9.62
C SER A 235 -4.07 15.60 10.89
N ILE A 236 -2.92 16.30 10.82
CA ILE A 236 -2.07 16.55 12.00
C ILE A 236 -2.81 17.46 12.97
N GLN A 237 -3.42 18.52 12.47
CA GLN A 237 -4.23 19.44 13.27
C GLN A 237 -5.38 18.71 13.96
N VAL A 238 -6.12 17.88 13.23
CA VAL A 238 -7.24 17.09 13.77
C VAL A 238 -6.75 16.18 14.90
N ALA A 239 -5.68 15.42 14.66
CA ALA A 239 -5.17 14.49 15.66
C ALA A 239 -4.66 15.20 16.92
N LEU A 240 -3.92 16.31 16.77
CA LEU A 240 -3.42 17.08 17.91
C LEU A 240 -4.56 17.74 18.72
N LEU A 241 -5.57 18.31 18.04
CA LEU A 241 -6.75 18.88 18.69
C LEU A 241 -7.55 17.80 19.42
N THR A 242 -7.74 16.63 18.81
CA THR A 242 -8.40 15.50 19.47
C THR A 242 -7.64 15.03 20.71
N VAL A 243 -6.31 14.92 20.64
CA VAL A 243 -5.47 14.61 21.81
C VAL A 243 -5.68 15.65 22.91
N LEU A 244 -5.61 16.93 22.57
CA LEU A 244 -5.76 18.03 23.53
C LEU A 244 -7.13 17.99 24.22
N ILE A 245 -8.22 17.89 23.46
CA ILE A 245 -9.58 17.85 23.98
C ILE A 245 -9.79 16.60 24.84
N SER A 246 -9.36 15.44 24.34
CA SER A 246 -9.57 14.15 25.00
C SER A 246 -8.76 14.04 26.30
N LEU A 247 -7.51 14.49 26.32
CA LEU A 247 -6.70 14.51 27.54
C LEU A 247 -7.20 15.53 28.55
N SER A 248 -7.68 16.69 28.09
CA SER A 248 -8.21 17.71 29.00
C SER A 248 -9.46 17.20 29.70
N ILE A 249 -10.48 16.78 28.94
CA ILE A 249 -11.76 16.33 29.50
C ILE A 249 -11.62 14.94 30.13
N GLY A 250 -11.09 13.99 29.37
CA GLY A 250 -10.97 12.61 29.79
C GLY A 250 -9.92 12.43 30.89
N GLY A 251 -8.80 13.15 30.83
CA GLY A 251 -7.79 13.11 31.89
C GLY A 251 -8.32 13.63 33.22
N MET A 252 -9.05 14.75 33.21
CA MET A 252 -9.70 15.27 34.42
C MET A 252 -10.79 14.33 34.94
N ALA A 253 -11.60 13.74 34.06
CA ALA A 253 -12.58 12.73 34.45
C ALA A 253 -11.91 11.48 35.05
N GLY A 254 -10.79 11.06 34.49
CA GLY A 254 -10.00 9.93 35.00
C GLY A 254 -9.43 10.20 36.38
N TYR A 255 -8.87 11.38 36.60
CA TYR A 255 -8.43 11.83 37.93
C TYR A 255 -9.60 11.86 38.92
N ALA A 256 -10.76 12.38 38.50
CA ALA A 256 -11.93 12.41 39.36
C ALA A 256 -12.41 11.01 39.76
N PHE A 257 -12.39 10.06 38.82
CA PHE A 257 -12.67 8.65 39.11
C PHE A 257 -11.61 7.99 39.99
N ALA A 258 -10.36 8.43 39.96
CA ALA A 258 -9.32 7.88 40.83
C ALA A 258 -9.42 8.41 42.27
N ARG A 259 -9.75 9.69 42.46
CA ARG A 259 -9.68 10.36 43.77
C ARG A 259 -11.00 10.53 44.51
N TYR A 260 -12.11 10.73 43.80
CA TYR A 260 -13.39 11.01 44.46
C TYR A 260 -14.25 9.75 44.58
N VAL A 261 -14.99 9.70 45.69
CA VAL A 261 -16.05 8.71 45.94
C VAL A 261 -17.38 9.45 45.84
N PHE A 262 -18.24 9.02 44.92
CA PHE A 262 -19.56 9.61 44.73
C PHE A 262 -20.56 8.54 44.26
N LYS A 263 -21.85 8.79 44.50
CA LYS A 263 -22.94 7.87 44.13
C LYS A 263 -23.01 7.71 42.61
N GLY A 264 -23.08 6.48 42.13
CA GLY A 264 -23.15 6.17 40.69
C GLY A 264 -21.81 6.13 39.94
N LYS A 265 -20.68 6.31 40.64
CA LYS A 265 -19.31 6.28 40.08
C LYS A 265 -19.06 5.13 39.10
N ASN A 266 -19.37 3.90 39.50
CA ASN A 266 -19.12 2.72 38.66
C ASN A 266 -20.01 2.69 37.41
N MET A 267 -21.26 3.12 37.54
CA MET A 267 -22.20 3.20 36.42
C MET A 267 -21.74 4.27 35.42
N LEU A 268 -21.32 5.45 35.91
CA LEU A 268 -20.79 6.51 35.05
C LEU A 268 -19.47 6.08 34.39
N LYS A 269 -18.57 5.40 35.12
CA LYS A 269 -17.31 4.88 34.58
C LYS A 269 -17.53 3.88 33.45
N LEU A 270 -18.55 3.01 33.57
CA LEU A 270 -18.97 2.09 32.50
C LEU A 270 -19.67 2.84 31.37
N SER A 271 -20.48 3.86 31.67
CA SER A 271 -21.29 4.54 30.66
C SER A 271 -20.46 5.28 29.61
N VAL A 272 -19.29 5.82 30.00
CA VAL A 272 -18.41 6.50 29.05
C VAL A 272 -17.87 5.56 27.96
N LEU A 273 -17.89 4.24 28.18
CA LEU A 273 -17.46 3.25 27.19
C LEU A 273 -18.55 2.93 26.16
N PHE A 274 -19.85 3.05 26.51
CA PHE A 274 -20.96 2.76 25.59
C PHE A 274 -20.95 3.66 24.36
N VAL A 275 -20.50 4.90 24.50
CA VAL A 275 -20.40 5.86 23.39
C VAL A 275 -19.54 5.31 22.24
N ARG A 276 -18.52 4.50 22.54
CA ARG A 276 -17.63 3.90 21.54
C ARG A 276 -18.24 2.70 20.80
N MET A 277 -19.33 2.13 21.32
CA MET A 277 -20.02 1.01 20.67
C MET A 277 -20.87 1.46 19.48
N PHE A 278 -21.18 2.76 19.39
CA PHE A 278 -21.88 3.31 18.24
C PHE A 278 -20.97 3.37 17.02
N PRO A 279 -21.45 2.97 15.83
CA PRO A 279 -20.67 3.06 14.61
C PRO A 279 -20.39 4.53 14.29
N GLY A 280 -19.11 4.89 14.15
CA GLY A 280 -18.69 6.30 13.96
C GLY A 280 -19.40 7.00 12.79
N ILE A 281 -19.63 6.29 11.69
CA ILE A 281 -20.33 6.85 10.53
C ILE A 281 -21.80 7.21 10.81
N ALA A 282 -22.47 6.50 11.73
CA ALA A 282 -23.83 6.81 12.14
C ALA A 282 -23.89 8.09 12.98
N ILE A 283 -22.82 8.40 13.72
CA ILE A 283 -22.67 9.68 14.43
C ILE A 283 -22.33 10.81 13.45
N ALA A 284 -21.53 10.53 12.41
CA ALA A 284 -21.08 11.55 11.47
C ALA A 284 -22.25 12.23 10.72
N MET A 285 -23.25 11.46 10.29
CA MET A 285 -24.40 11.98 9.52
C MET A 285 -25.16 13.12 10.23
N PRO A 286 -25.68 12.96 11.46
CA PRO A 286 -26.34 14.05 12.16
C PRO A 286 -25.38 15.19 12.54
N MET A 287 -24.09 14.89 12.76
CA MET A 287 -23.09 15.92 13.07
C MET A 287 -22.83 16.90 11.92
N VAL A 288 -23.12 16.53 10.66
CA VAL A 288 -23.01 17.45 9.52
C VAL A 288 -23.85 18.72 9.76
N ILE A 289 -25.12 18.54 10.13
CA ILE A 289 -26.06 19.65 10.31
C ILE A 289 -25.63 20.53 11.50
N ILE A 290 -25.28 19.89 12.62
CA ILE A 290 -24.88 20.59 13.85
C ILE A 290 -23.59 21.40 13.60
N LEU A 291 -22.57 20.78 13.01
CA LEU A 291 -21.31 21.47 12.71
C LEU A 291 -21.49 22.55 11.65
N ALA A 292 -22.41 22.37 10.69
CA ALA A 292 -22.69 23.40 9.69
C ALA A 292 -23.32 24.64 10.33
N GLN A 293 -24.30 24.45 11.23
CA GLN A 293 -24.92 25.56 11.99
C GLN A 293 -23.90 26.28 12.89
N MET A 294 -22.95 25.56 13.46
CA MET A 294 -21.86 26.13 14.26
C MET A 294 -20.75 26.79 13.41
N GLY A 295 -20.77 26.62 12.08
CA GLY A 295 -19.69 27.08 11.19
C GLY A 295 -18.39 26.28 11.31
N PHE A 296 -18.45 25.06 11.86
CA PHE A 296 -17.32 24.15 12.06
C PHE A 296 -17.29 22.97 11.08
N TYR A 297 -18.29 22.83 10.21
CA TYR A 297 -18.32 21.83 9.16
C TYR A 297 -17.10 21.97 8.24
N ASP A 298 -16.53 20.82 7.83
CA ASP A 298 -15.38 20.76 6.91
C ASP A 298 -14.12 21.49 7.43
N LYS A 299 -14.02 21.70 8.75
CA LYS A 299 -12.86 22.32 9.43
C LYS A 299 -12.21 21.33 10.40
N PRO A 300 -10.89 21.43 10.63
CA PRO A 300 -10.18 20.58 11.58
C PRO A 300 -10.81 20.55 12.97
N ILE A 301 -11.26 21.70 13.49
CA ILE A 301 -11.90 21.78 14.81
C ILE A 301 -13.21 20.99 14.89
N GLY A 302 -14.06 21.04 13.86
CA GLY A 302 -15.33 20.32 13.84
C GLY A 302 -15.12 18.81 13.85
N LEU A 303 -14.22 18.31 13.01
CA LEU A 303 -13.86 16.89 13.00
C LEU A 303 -13.22 16.46 14.33
N SER A 304 -12.36 17.30 14.90
CA SER A 304 -11.71 17.01 16.18
C SER A 304 -12.70 16.87 17.34
N LEU A 305 -13.75 17.69 17.36
CA LEU A 305 -14.83 17.59 18.36
C LEU A 305 -15.55 16.25 18.25
N VAL A 306 -15.92 15.83 17.04
CA VAL A 306 -16.60 14.54 16.81
C VAL A 306 -15.70 13.37 17.21
N TYR A 307 -14.43 13.38 16.81
CA TYR A 307 -13.48 12.36 17.21
C TYR A 307 -13.29 12.29 18.71
N SER A 308 -13.25 13.45 19.38
CA SER A 308 -13.04 13.52 20.83
C SER A 308 -14.16 12.82 21.61
N VAL A 309 -15.40 12.81 21.11
CA VAL A 309 -16.53 12.12 21.80
C VAL A 309 -16.20 10.65 22.09
N GLY A 310 -15.69 9.92 21.08
CA GLY A 310 -15.29 8.51 21.26
C GLY A 310 -13.94 8.34 21.98
N GLN A 311 -13.03 9.31 21.86
CA GLN A 311 -11.69 9.26 22.45
C GLN A 311 -11.68 9.64 23.94
N ILE A 312 -12.58 10.50 24.40
CA ILE A 312 -12.74 10.89 25.81
C ILE A 312 -13.02 9.67 26.68
N GLY A 313 -13.88 8.75 26.24
CA GLY A 313 -14.22 7.56 27.02
C GLY A 313 -13.02 6.66 27.32
N MET A 314 -12.25 6.31 26.28
CA MET A 314 -11.05 5.50 26.47
C MET A 314 -9.98 6.29 27.24
N THR A 315 -9.79 7.57 26.93
CA THR A 315 -8.83 8.43 27.64
C THR A 315 -9.16 8.49 29.14
N THR A 316 -10.43 8.66 29.49
CA THR A 316 -10.91 8.61 30.89
C THR A 316 -10.56 7.30 31.57
N TRP A 317 -10.73 6.19 30.86
CA TRP A 317 -10.49 4.86 31.42
C TRP A 317 -8.99 4.58 31.64
N ILE A 318 -8.16 4.92 30.64
CA ILE A 318 -6.69 4.81 30.70
C ILE A 318 -6.15 5.73 31.80
N THR A 319 -6.56 6.99 31.83
CA THR A 319 -6.06 7.95 32.83
C THR A 319 -6.54 7.62 34.23
N ALA A 320 -7.77 7.10 34.40
CA ALA A 320 -8.23 6.61 35.70
C ALA A 320 -7.34 5.48 36.24
N SER A 321 -6.93 4.51 35.41
CA SER A 321 -6.04 3.43 35.86
C SER A 321 -4.66 3.95 36.26
N ILE A 322 -4.13 4.91 35.50
CA ILE A 322 -2.85 5.56 35.81
C ILE A 322 -2.93 6.31 37.16
N PHE A 323 -3.94 7.17 37.35
CA PHE A 323 -4.07 7.93 38.59
C PHE A 323 -4.36 7.03 39.80
N MET A 324 -5.11 5.94 39.64
CA MET A 324 -5.30 4.95 40.72
C MET A 324 -3.99 4.26 41.12
N GLY A 325 -3.03 4.13 40.21
CA GLY A 325 -1.70 3.58 40.51
C GLY A 325 -0.79 4.54 41.31
N ILE A 326 -1.13 5.83 41.37
CA ILE A 326 -0.39 6.83 42.15
C ILE A 326 -1.01 6.91 43.54
N SER A 327 -0.21 6.57 44.55
CA SER A 327 -0.55 6.63 45.98
C SER A 327 -1.12 8.00 46.37
N VAL A 328 -2.22 7.98 47.13
CA VAL A 328 -2.94 9.20 47.57
C VAL A 328 -2.14 9.91 48.66
N GLU A 329 -1.37 9.16 49.44
CA GLU A 329 -0.53 9.62 50.53
C GLU A 329 0.52 10.65 50.07
N LEU A 330 0.97 10.58 48.81
CA LEU A 330 1.87 11.59 48.21
C LEU A 330 1.21 12.97 48.10
N GLU A 331 -0.08 13.01 47.76
CA GLU A 331 -0.85 14.26 47.67
C GLU A 331 -1.17 14.82 49.06
N GLU A 332 -1.44 13.94 50.03
CA GLU A 332 -1.68 14.31 51.43
C GLU A 332 -0.42 14.86 52.08
N ALA A 333 0.73 14.21 51.87
CA ALA A 333 2.03 14.70 52.35
C ALA A 333 2.33 16.10 51.80
N ALA A 334 2.10 16.32 50.51
CA ALA A 334 2.27 17.64 49.90
C ALA A 334 1.36 18.70 50.56
N GLN A 335 0.10 18.34 50.86
CA GLN A 335 -0.84 19.23 51.54
C GLN A 335 -0.42 19.55 52.98
N VAL A 336 0.17 18.59 53.70
CA VAL A 336 0.77 18.81 55.02
C VAL A 336 1.94 19.81 54.94
N PHE A 337 2.71 19.79 53.85
CA PHE A 337 3.75 20.79 53.56
C PHE A 337 3.20 22.13 53.02
N GLY A 338 1.88 22.35 53.08
CA GLY A 338 1.26 23.65 52.82
C GLY A 338 0.83 23.90 51.37
N THR A 339 0.86 22.89 50.48
CA THR A 339 0.27 23.07 49.14
C THR A 339 -1.25 22.87 49.16
N SER A 340 -1.97 23.63 48.33
CA SER A 340 -3.40 23.37 48.08
C SER A 340 -3.60 22.05 47.33
N ARG A 341 -4.84 21.53 47.30
CA ARG A 341 -5.20 20.31 46.53
C ARG A 341 -4.84 20.43 45.04
N TRP A 342 -5.09 21.59 44.43
CA TRP A 342 -4.69 21.87 43.05
C TRP A 342 -3.17 21.92 42.91
N GLY A 343 -2.48 22.53 43.88
CA GLY A 343 -1.02 22.52 43.89
C GLY A 343 -0.43 21.12 44.04
N ALA A 344 -1.04 20.25 44.86
CA ALA A 344 -0.64 18.84 44.99
C ALA A 344 -0.84 18.09 43.66
N PHE A 345 -1.96 18.31 42.97
CA PHE A 345 -2.18 17.74 41.64
C PHE A 345 -1.10 18.17 40.65
N PHE A 346 -0.86 19.47 40.46
CA PHE A 346 0.09 19.95 39.44
C PHE A 346 1.55 19.68 39.78
N LYS A 347 1.92 19.65 41.07
CA LYS A 347 3.32 19.48 41.49
C LYS A 347 3.71 18.03 41.79
N VAL A 348 2.74 17.16 42.11
CA VAL A 348 3.01 15.77 42.51
C VAL A 348 2.33 14.79 41.57
N THR A 349 1.01 14.80 41.51
CA THR A 349 0.25 13.77 40.78
C THR A 349 0.46 13.84 39.27
N LEU A 350 0.35 15.03 38.68
CA LEU A 350 0.44 15.22 37.24
C LEU A 350 1.83 14.85 36.69
N PRO A 351 2.96 15.31 37.28
CA PRO A 351 4.30 14.89 36.85
C PRO A 351 4.50 13.38 36.92
N LEU A 352 4.02 12.72 37.99
CA LEU A 352 4.09 11.27 38.13
C LEU A 352 3.19 10.54 37.11
N ALA A 353 2.08 11.15 36.71
CA ALA A 353 1.18 10.62 35.70
C ALA A 353 1.65 10.86 34.26
N LEU A 354 2.52 11.85 33.99
CA LEU A 354 2.95 12.22 32.63
C LEU A 354 3.39 11.02 31.76
N PRO A 355 4.21 10.07 32.25
CA PRO A 355 4.54 8.85 31.53
C PRO A 355 3.32 8.08 31.01
N GLY A 356 2.31 7.93 31.86
CA GLY A 356 1.05 7.27 31.53
C GLY A 356 0.13 8.12 30.65
N LEU A 357 0.05 9.43 30.90
CA LEU A 357 -0.74 10.34 30.07
C LEU A 357 -0.22 10.35 28.62
N ALA A 358 1.09 10.14 28.42
CA ALA A 358 1.67 9.99 27.09
C ALA A 358 1.12 8.75 26.35
N ALA A 359 0.86 7.64 27.05
CA ALA A 359 0.20 6.47 26.46
C ALA A 359 -1.25 6.77 26.03
N SER A 360 -1.99 7.54 26.85
CA SER A 360 -3.33 8.00 26.48
C SER A 360 -3.31 8.97 25.30
N ALA A 361 -2.31 9.85 25.23
CA ALA A 361 -2.08 10.76 24.10
C ALA A 361 -1.81 9.97 22.81
N MET A 362 -0.95 8.95 22.88
CA MET A 362 -0.65 8.05 21.77
C MET A 362 -1.91 7.35 21.26
N TYR A 363 -2.74 6.84 22.15
CA TYR A 363 -4.01 6.22 21.78
C TYR A 363 -4.94 7.20 21.05
N ALA A 364 -5.16 8.39 21.63
CA ALA A 364 -6.04 9.40 21.03
C ALA A 364 -5.51 9.90 19.67
N PHE A 365 -4.19 10.06 19.54
CA PHE A 365 -3.55 10.45 18.28
C PHE A 365 -3.73 9.38 17.21
N ILE A 366 -3.29 8.13 17.47
CA ILE A 366 -3.37 7.05 16.48
C ILE A 366 -4.82 6.81 16.06
N GLY A 367 -5.74 6.80 17.02
CA GLY A 367 -7.15 6.55 16.76
C GLY A 367 -7.87 7.68 16.01
N SER A 368 -7.37 8.91 16.02
CA SER A 368 -7.92 10.02 15.22
C SER A 368 -7.19 10.20 13.89
N TRP A 369 -5.89 9.97 13.88
CA TRP A 369 -5.02 10.10 12.71
C TRP A 369 -5.41 9.17 11.56
N SER A 370 -5.77 7.92 11.85
CA SER A 370 -6.12 6.91 10.85
C SER A 370 -7.62 6.82 10.56
N GLU A 371 -8.46 7.60 11.23
CA GLU A 371 -9.91 7.49 11.12
C GLU A 371 -10.38 8.04 9.77
N THR A 372 -11.01 7.18 8.96
CA THR A 372 -11.42 7.52 7.60
C THR A 372 -12.94 7.59 7.45
N ALA A 373 -13.70 6.73 8.14
CA ALA A 373 -15.13 6.58 7.90
C ALA A 373 -15.92 7.83 8.28
N GLN A 374 -15.62 8.41 9.44
CA GLN A 374 -16.21 9.68 9.87
C GLN A 374 -15.72 10.88 9.04
N ALA A 375 -14.44 10.88 8.66
CA ALA A 375 -13.85 11.98 7.89
C ALA A 375 -14.48 12.08 6.49
N ILE A 376 -14.71 10.95 5.80
CA ILE A 376 -15.36 10.97 4.48
C ILE A 376 -16.65 11.80 4.50
N VAL A 377 -17.47 11.70 5.53
CA VAL A 377 -18.74 12.44 5.63
C VAL A 377 -18.54 13.91 6.04
N LEU A 378 -17.59 14.18 6.94
CA LEU A 378 -17.43 15.48 7.60
C LEU A 378 -16.42 16.41 6.92
N THR A 379 -15.64 15.90 5.97
CA THR A 379 -14.59 16.66 5.27
C THR A 379 -14.70 16.52 3.75
N GLN A 380 -15.81 16.97 3.18
CA GLN A 380 -16.12 16.83 1.75
C GLN A 380 -15.26 17.74 0.86
N PHE A 381 -14.98 18.98 1.29
CA PHE A 381 -14.21 19.93 0.46
C PHE A 381 -12.75 20.03 0.93
N ASN A 382 -12.51 19.83 2.22
CA ASN A 382 -11.19 19.81 2.82
C ASN A 382 -10.93 18.42 3.45
N PRO A 383 -10.66 17.36 2.64
CA PRO A 383 -10.53 15.98 3.09
C PRO A 383 -9.23 15.69 3.86
N THR A 384 -9.28 14.95 4.97
CA THR A 384 -8.07 14.53 5.69
C THR A 384 -7.20 13.58 4.85
N PHE A 385 -5.93 13.41 5.22
CA PHE A 385 -4.98 12.59 4.47
C PHE A 385 -5.44 11.14 4.24
N PRO A 386 -6.01 10.40 5.23
CA PRO A 386 -6.59 9.09 4.98
C PRO A 386 -7.71 9.11 3.93
N VAL A 387 -8.55 10.16 3.91
CA VAL A 387 -9.62 10.33 2.92
C VAL A 387 -9.04 10.54 1.52
N VAL A 388 -8.00 11.36 1.39
CA VAL A 388 -7.31 11.58 0.12
C VAL A 388 -6.72 10.28 -0.43
N ILE A 389 -6.11 9.45 0.42
CA ILE A 389 -5.59 8.13 0.02
C ILE A 389 -6.74 7.21 -0.42
N TYR A 390 -7.84 7.18 0.32
CA TYR A 390 -9.02 6.39 -0.02
C TYR A 390 -9.63 6.81 -1.37
N GLN A 391 -9.81 8.12 -1.58
CA GLN A 391 -10.30 8.67 -2.84
C GLN A 391 -9.35 8.35 -4.00
N THR A 392 -8.03 8.40 -3.76
CA THR A 392 -7.02 8.00 -4.75
C THR A 392 -7.20 6.52 -5.10
N LEU A 393 -7.36 5.64 -4.11
CA LEU A 393 -7.57 4.20 -4.33
C LEU A 393 -8.82 3.90 -5.17
N VAL A 394 -9.93 4.60 -4.91
CA VAL A 394 -11.18 4.41 -5.66
C VAL A 394 -11.13 5.04 -7.05
N GLY A 395 -10.47 6.20 -7.18
CA GLY A 395 -10.41 6.96 -8.43
C GLY A 395 -9.33 6.50 -9.40
N THR A 396 -8.23 5.91 -8.92
CA THR A 396 -7.12 5.49 -9.79
C THR A 396 -7.27 4.04 -10.26
N LYS A 397 -7.72 3.87 -11.51
CA LYS A 397 -7.54 2.61 -12.22
C LYS A 397 -6.08 2.51 -12.68
N GLY A 398 -5.33 1.53 -12.19
CA GLY A 398 -4.01 1.25 -12.76
C GLY A 398 -2.83 2.02 -12.13
N MET A 399 -2.94 2.55 -10.91
CA MET A 399 -1.83 3.24 -10.21
C MET A 399 -1.69 2.83 -8.72
N ILE A 400 -1.59 1.52 -8.45
CA ILE A 400 -1.49 1.00 -7.07
C ILE A 400 -0.22 1.47 -6.33
N ASN A 401 0.88 1.74 -7.06
CA ASN A 401 2.10 2.37 -6.57
C ASN A 401 1.87 3.76 -5.98
N LEU A 402 0.96 4.53 -6.57
CA LEU A 402 0.59 5.87 -6.09
C LEU A 402 -0.13 5.79 -4.74
N VAL A 403 -1.09 4.87 -4.62
CA VAL A 403 -1.82 4.61 -3.37
C VAL A 403 -0.88 4.09 -2.29
N ALA A 404 0.04 3.18 -2.63
CA ALA A 404 1.03 2.66 -1.72
C ALA A 404 1.97 3.76 -1.19
N ALA A 405 2.41 4.70 -2.03
CA ALA A 405 3.19 5.86 -1.61
C ALA A 405 2.41 6.73 -0.61
N GLY A 406 1.13 6.98 -0.86
CA GLY A 406 0.24 7.64 0.10
C GLY A 406 0.13 6.88 1.43
N GLY A 407 -0.08 5.56 1.37
CA GLY A 407 -0.18 4.69 2.55
C GLY A 407 1.10 4.65 3.41
N VAL A 408 2.27 4.56 2.77
CA VAL A 408 3.56 4.66 3.49
C VAL A 408 3.74 6.03 4.12
N THR A 409 3.35 7.09 3.41
CA THR A 409 3.40 8.46 3.95
C THR A 409 2.47 8.60 5.17
N LEU A 410 1.28 7.98 5.15
CA LEU A 410 0.34 8.01 6.28
C LEU A 410 0.93 7.37 7.54
N ALA A 411 1.79 6.35 7.40
CA ALA A 411 2.46 5.71 8.53
C ALA A 411 3.52 6.61 9.19
N PHE A 412 4.14 7.53 8.44
CA PHE A 412 5.28 8.30 8.90
C PHE A 412 4.96 9.20 10.13
N PRO A 413 3.89 10.02 10.15
CA PRO A 413 3.55 10.81 11.33
C PRO A 413 3.19 9.98 12.56
N ALA A 414 2.54 8.83 12.37
CA ALA A 414 2.22 7.92 13.48
C ALA A 414 3.50 7.32 14.11
N VAL A 415 4.46 6.91 13.28
CA VAL A 415 5.77 6.42 13.75
C VAL A 415 6.53 7.54 14.45
N LEU A 416 6.61 8.73 13.87
CA LEU A 416 7.30 9.88 14.44
C LEU A 416 6.71 10.27 15.81
N PHE A 417 5.38 10.37 15.90
CA PHE A 417 4.68 10.68 17.14
C PHE A 417 4.95 9.61 18.21
N THR A 418 4.90 8.33 17.82
CA THR A 418 5.23 7.20 18.70
C THR A 418 6.68 7.29 19.18
N MET A 419 7.64 7.60 18.31
CA MET A 419 9.05 7.76 18.69
C MET A 419 9.26 8.89 19.70
N ILE A 420 8.58 10.02 19.53
CA ILE A 420 8.63 11.16 20.46
C ILE A 420 8.07 10.76 21.83
N ILE A 421 6.94 10.05 21.86
CA ILE A 421 6.26 9.64 23.09
C ILE A 421 6.93 8.45 23.78
N ARG A 422 7.59 7.55 23.03
CA ARG A 422 8.18 6.31 23.55
C ARG A 422 9.06 6.51 24.77
N ARG A 423 9.82 7.62 24.85
CA ARG A 423 10.68 7.92 26.00
C ARG A 423 9.90 8.02 27.32
N TYR A 424 8.65 8.49 27.26
CA TYR A 424 7.76 8.60 28.41
C TYR A 424 7.16 7.24 28.78
N ILE A 425 6.77 6.43 27.79
CA ILE A 425 6.22 5.08 28.03
C ILE A 425 7.24 4.16 28.71
N LEU A 426 8.52 4.24 28.31
CA LEU A 426 9.59 3.41 28.89
C LEU A 426 9.83 3.70 30.39
N GLN A 427 9.55 4.92 30.86
CA GLN A 427 9.67 5.26 32.27
C GLN A 427 8.63 4.54 33.15
N MET A 428 7.47 4.18 32.61
CA MET A 428 6.44 3.43 33.35
C MET A 428 6.88 1.99 33.70
N TRP A 429 7.84 1.42 32.97
CA TRP A 429 8.25 0.01 33.09
C TRP A 429 9.53 -0.13 33.93
N GLY A 430 9.85 0.85 34.78
CA GLY A 430 11.03 0.84 35.65
C GLY A 430 12.32 1.30 34.98
N GLY A 431 12.25 1.83 33.75
CA GLY A 431 13.38 2.42 33.04
C GLY A 431 13.76 3.81 33.55
N VAL A 432 13.96 3.98 34.86
CA VAL A 432 14.58 5.19 35.40
C VAL A 432 16.10 5.02 35.22
N ARG A 433 16.66 5.65 34.18
CA ARG A 433 18.08 6.00 34.25
C ARG A 433 18.16 7.26 35.10
N VAL A 434 18.70 7.10 36.31
CA VAL A 434 19.12 8.19 37.20
C VAL A 434 20.18 9.02 36.48
#